data_AF-A0A7G2CPF2-F1
#
_entry.id   AF-A0A7G2CPF2-F1
#
_cell.length_a   1.000
_cell.length_b   1.000
_cell.length_c   1.000
_cell.angle_alpha   90.00
_cell.angle_beta   90.00
_cell.angle_gamma   90.00
#
_symmetry.space_group_name_H-M   'P 1'
#
loop_
_entity.id
_entity.type
_entity.pdbx_description
1 polymer ?
#
loop_
_entity_poly.entity_id
_entity_poly.type
_entity_poly.pdbx_seq_one_letter_code
_entity_poly.pdbx_strand_id
1 'polypeptide(L)'
;MRPAIVVVALLLSCSTVLAEHTCIYGLVRLQQAQSGTVPSGKEKEYSRLTENQFEAARYLKFYSDFSNLYETDTLCERAGQTRSTLLGESITCAEEDVLTDEKRDILEHYIIPEATSLISSAVKATYSGTLSFNPPQNSPCRLFKIPEALQQEINADVILLVGAAPLLTPSVWSTPCEFFSFSNDFRAAVNVPPRMIKRDNKSVRAVAHQLIHILSGDFLSRSYAYLPQYDERGKTTCAYSFTQAVNAAREHYGCEPMTRVELASCEDLIHWSPRTAKDDLMSAVANDMMYMTAITLATLETVGAYAVNYNKVERMPFGYKSGCDFLQKPCLVDGKSLFPDIWADHDNRVRCTPDRLAIGTSDTVRNRSQRCVSNIYDYFGDGMCNDEAAFDYCPRFLPTTYCVNSESTVGRCINEASDSGAECFDIICDYTAKTFLIVQYTTSKVAPIVSCSEGSTFASRGKQYTCPRYVDMCPYKGAGYTQKSNSVTFNLYIPFAVLAFLLFCCWM
;
A
#
# COMPACT_ATOMS: atom_id res chain seq x y z
N MET A 1 -9.54 60.79 -52.07
CA MET A 1 -10.43 60.56 -50.90
C MET A 1 -11.40 59.45 -51.32
N ARG A 2 -11.25 58.19 -50.88
CA ARG A 2 -11.73 57.59 -49.60
C ARG A 2 -13.22 57.85 -49.34
N PRO A 3 -13.97 56.78 -49.02
CA PRO A 3 -13.97 56.28 -47.66
C PRO A 3 -13.27 54.93 -47.52
N ALA A 4 -12.61 54.77 -46.37
CA ALA A 4 -11.82 53.62 -45.97
C ALA A 4 -12.71 52.63 -45.21
N ILE A 5 -12.73 51.39 -45.67
CA ILE A 5 -13.21 50.25 -44.88
C ILE A 5 -11.98 49.66 -44.21
N VAL A 6 -11.94 49.78 -42.89
CA VAL A 6 -10.88 49.27 -42.03
C VAL A 6 -11.08 47.76 -41.90
N VAL A 7 -10.24 46.97 -42.57
CA VAL A 7 -10.09 45.53 -42.30
C VAL A 7 -9.05 45.40 -41.20
N VAL A 8 -9.50 45.19 -39.95
CA VAL A 8 -8.62 44.82 -38.85
C VAL A 8 -8.29 43.35 -39.00
N ALA A 9 -7.13 43.05 -39.57
CA ALA A 9 -6.51 41.74 -39.49
C ALA A 9 -5.94 41.58 -38.06
N LEU A 10 -6.68 40.88 -37.20
CA LEU A 10 -6.18 40.40 -35.92
C LEU A 10 -5.23 39.23 -36.19
N LEU A 11 -3.93 39.53 -36.26
CA LEU A 11 -2.85 38.56 -36.16
C LEU A 11 -2.84 38.00 -34.73
N LEU A 12 -3.56 36.91 -34.50
CA LEU A 12 -3.36 36.05 -33.34
C LEU A 12 -2.04 35.30 -33.54
N SER A 13 -0.95 35.88 -33.02
CA SER A 13 0.28 35.15 -32.75
C SER A 13 -0.04 34.04 -31.75
N CYS A 14 -0.23 32.82 -32.25
CA CYS A 14 -0.32 31.62 -31.44
C CYS A 14 1.08 31.30 -30.91
N SER A 15 1.50 32.02 -29.87
CA SER A 15 2.60 31.59 -29.01
C SER A 15 2.17 30.29 -28.37
N THR A 16 2.68 29.17 -28.86
CA THR A 16 2.55 27.86 -28.21
C THR A 16 3.32 27.90 -26.90
N VAL A 17 2.71 28.46 -25.87
CA VAL A 17 3.08 28.16 -24.49
C VAL A 17 2.57 26.75 -24.25
N LEU A 18 3.48 25.78 -24.32
CA LEU A 18 3.31 24.46 -23.72
C LEU A 18 3.11 24.69 -22.23
N ALA A 19 1.87 24.97 -21.83
CA ALA A 19 1.47 24.88 -20.45
C ALA A 19 1.60 23.41 -20.08
N GLU A 20 2.59 23.10 -19.24
CA GLU A 20 2.72 21.81 -18.58
C GLU A 20 1.35 21.40 -18.07
N HIS A 21 0.77 20.35 -18.66
CA HIS A 21 -0.40 19.68 -18.11
C HIS A 21 0.02 18.98 -16.81
N THR A 22 0.17 19.78 -15.75
CA THR A 22 0.10 19.28 -14.39
C THR A 22 -1.28 18.65 -14.25
N CYS A 23 -1.31 17.33 -14.15
CA CYS A 23 -2.52 16.55 -14.05
C CYS A 23 -3.20 16.86 -12.70
N ILE A 24 -4.07 17.89 -12.69
CA ILE A 24 -4.86 18.31 -11.52
C ILE A 24 -5.83 17.19 -11.07
N TYR A 25 -6.05 16.16 -11.90
CA TYR A 25 -6.90 15.01 -11.56
C TYR A 25 -6.39 14.18 -10.37
N GLY A 26 -5.06 14.11 -10.15
CA GLY A 26 -4.51 13.44 -8.97
C GLY A 26 -4.91 14.16 -7.68
N LEU A 27 -4.80 15.49 -7.64
CA LEU A 27 -5.03 16.31 -6.43
C LEU A 27 -6.45 16.20 -5.87
N VAL A 28 -7.45 15.89 -6.70
CA VAL A 28 -8.86 15.74 -6.27
C VAL A 28 -9.15 14.34 -5.71
N ARG A 29 -8.39 13.30 -6.10
CA ARG A 29 -8.48 11.95 -5.48
C ARG A 29 -7.60 11.82 -4.23
N LEU A 30 -6.52 12.58 -4.16
CA LEU A 30 -5.49 12.52 -3.11
C LEU A 30 -5.79 13.36 -1.86
N GLN A 31 -7.01 13.90 -1.73
CA GLN A 31 -7.58 14.13 -0.40
C GLN A 31 -7.88 12.78 0.28
N GLN A 32 -6.85 11.94 0.44
CA GLN A 32 -6.86 10.87 1.42
C GLN A 32 -6.92 11.58 2.77
N ALA A 33 -8.12 11.70 3.34
CA ALA A 33 -8.19 12.19 4.71
C ALA A 33 -7.60 11.11 5.61
N GLN A 34 -6.42 11.43 6.13
CA GLN A 34 -5.67 10.54 6.98
C GLN A 34 -6.43 10.23 8.27
N SER A 35 -6.57 8.93 8.49
CA SER A 35 -6.97 8.34 9.76
C SER A 35 -5.87 8.48 10.84
N GLY A 36 -4.60 8.56 10.45
CA GLY A 36 -3.49 8.80 11.37
C GLY A 36 -3.24 10.28 11.59
N THR A 37 -3.57 10.80 12.77
CA THR A 37 -2.89 11.99 13.29
C THR A 37 -1.88 11.53 14.32
N VAL A 38 -0.60 11.86 14.13
CA VAL A 38 0.32 11.98 15.27
C VAL A 38 -0.27 13.05 16.20
N PRO A 39 -0.31 12.86 17.53
CA PRO A 39 -0.81 13.88 18.43
C PRO A 39 -0.17 15.24 18.15
N SER A 40 -0.99 16.29 18.03
CA SER A 40 -0.52 17.64 17.75
C SER A 40 0.59 18.03 18.74
N GLY A 41 1.72 18.51 18.21
CA GLY A 41 2.90 18.87 19.01
C GLY A 41 3.96 17.78 19.14
N LYS A 42 3.66 16.50 18.88
CA LYS A 42 4.68 15.44 18.78
C LYS A 42 5.34 15.38 17.41
N GLU A 43 4.80 16.05 16.38
CA GLU A 43 5.43 16.16 15.03
C GLU A 43 6.89 16.66 15.12
N LYS A 44 7.17 17.50 16.13
CA LYS A 44 8.49 18.06 16.43
C LYS A 44 9.46 17.07 17.10
N GLU A 45 8.97 15.97 17.70
CA GLU A 45 9.81 14.91 18.28
C GLU A 45 10.24 13.87 17.23
N TYR A 46 9.57 13.83 16.08
CA TYR A 46 9.87 12.90 15.00
C TYR A 46 10.79 13.50 13.93
N SER A 47 10.53 14.74 13.49
CA SER A 47 11.33 15.39 12.45
C SER A 47 12.73 15.76 12.94
N ARG A 48 13.76 15.41 12.16
CA ARG A 48 15.14 15.87 12.37
C ARG A 48 15.38 17.33 11.93
N LEU A 49 14.44 17.91 11.18
CA LEU A 49 14.56 19.26 10.62
C LEU A 49 13.93 20.31 11.55
N THR A 50 14.50 21.52 11.53
CA THR A 50 13.83 22.70 12.09
C THR A 50 12.55 23.01 11.30
N GLU A 51 11.60 23.72 11.91
CA GLU A 51 10.34 24.13 11.28
C GLU A 51 10.60 24.89 9.97
N ASN A 52 11.56 25.81 9.96
CA ASN A 52 11.94 26.56 8.75
C ASN A 52 12.52 25.66 7.65
N GLN A 53 13.34 24.65 8.01
CA GLN A 53 13.87 23.70 7.02
C GLN A 53 12.77 22.79 6.46
N PHE A 54 11.82 22.38 7.30
CA PHE A 54 10.68 21.57 6.89
C PHE A 54 9.73 22.33 5.95
N GLU A 55 9.46 23.60 6.23
CA GLU A 55 8.64 24.46 5.37
C GLU A 55 9.34 24.77 4.04
N ALA A 56 10.66 24.94 4.04
CA ALA A 56 11.44 25.14 2.82
C ALA A 56 11.58 23.87 1.96
N ALA A 57 11.49 22.69 2.56
CA ALA A 57 11.62 21.41 1.87
C ALA A 57 10.44 21.17 0.91
N ARG A 58 10.75 20.80 -0.34
CA ARG A 58 9.75 20.45 -1.34
C ARG A 58 9.33 18.98 -1.21
N TYR A 59 8.09 18.67 -1.58
CA TYR A 59 7.65 17.29 -1.76
C TYR A 59 8.43 16.62 -2.91
N LEU A 60 8.70 15.32 -2.76
CA LEU A 60 9.44 14.56 -3.77
C LEU A 60 8.76 14.66 -5.14
N LYS A 61 9.56 14.96 -6.17
CA LYS A 61 9.11 15.02 -7.55
C LYS A 61 9.60 13.79 -8.30
N PHE A 62 8.68 12.90 -8.65
CA PHE A 62 8.95 11.75 -9.51
C PHE A 62 8.85 12.16 -10.99
N TYR A 63 9.82 11.72 -11.77
CA TYR A 63 9.70 11.59 -13.22
C TYR A 63 9.58 10.11 -13.54
N SER A 64 8.41 9.68 -14.03
CA SER A 64 8.17 8.29 -14.43
C SER A 64 8.29 8.16 -15.95
N ASP A 65 9.19 7.30 -16.42
CA ASP A 65 9.32 6.96 -17.83
C ASP A 65 8.60 5.66 -18.14
N PHE A 66 7.74 5.71 -19.16
CA PHE A 66 6.91 4.59 -19.60
C PHE A 66 7.37 3.98 -20.92
N SER A 67 8.52 4.39 -21.45
CA SER A 67 9.01 3.92 -22.75
C SER A 67 9.13 2.39 -22.81
N ASN A 68 9.49 1.76 -21.70
CA ASN A 68 9.58 0.31 -21.55
C ASN A 68 8.23 -0.44 -21.64
N LEU A 69 7.09 0.26 -21.59
CA LEU A 69 5.75 -0.32 -21.83
C LEU A 69 5.40 -0.45 -23.32
N TYR A 70 6.29 0.02 -24.19
CA TYR A 70 6.12 -0.01 -25.64
C TYR A 70 7.25 -0.80 -26.35
N GLU A 71 8.17 -1.40 -25.58
CA GLU A 71 9.28 -2.22 -26.09
C GLU A 71 8.87 -3.68 -26.26
N THR A 72 8.76 -4.15 -27.50
CA THR A 72 8.16 -5.46 -27.80
C THR A 72 8.96 -6.67 -27.28
N ASP A 73 10.27 -6.50 -27.07
CA ASP A 73 11.17 -7.62 -26.78
C ASP A 73 11.11 -8.09 -25.31
N THR A 74 10.58 -7.25 -24.41
CA THR A 74 10.43 -7.56 -22.97
C THR A 74 8.97 -7.82 -22.58
N LEU A 75 8.02 -7.52 -23.47
CA LEU A 75 6.58 -7.57 -23.19
C LEU A 75 5.91 -8.78 -23.83
N CYS A 76 5.01 -9.42 -23.09
CA CYS A 76 4.14 -10.44 -23.66
C CYS A 76 2.97 -9.78 -24.41
N GLU A 77 2.90 -9.99 -25.72
CA GLU A 77 1.79 -9.55 -26.58
C GLU A 77 0.72 -10.65 -26.73
N ARG A 78 1.12 -11.91 -26.56
CA ARG A 78 0.23 -13.07 -26.55
C ARG A 78 0.80 -14.21 -25.71
N ALA A 79 -0.08 -15.06 -25.18
CA ALA A 79 0.32 -16.27 -24.48
C ALA A 79 1.17 -17.19 -25.38
N GLY A 80 2.11 -17.92 -24.76
CA GLY A 80 3.04 -18.81 -25.45
C GLY A 80 4.30 -18.13 -26.01
N GLN A 81 4.38 -16.80 -26.02
CA GLN A 81 5.65 -16.10 -26.28
C GLN A 81 6.64 -16.37 -25.14
N THR A 82 7.94 -16.39 -25.47
CA THR A 82 9.01 -16.37 -24.46
C THR A 82 9.55 -14.95 -24.34
N ARG A 83 9.60 -14.44 -23.11
CA ARG A 83 10.06 -13.08 -22.81
C ARG A 83 10.98 -13.07 -21.60
N SER A 84 11.90 -12.11 -21.59
CA SER A 84 12.78 -11.85 -20.46
C SER A 84 11.97 -11.43 -19.24
N THR A 85 12.38 -11.89 -18.06
CA THR A 85 11.82 -11.45 -16.77
C THR A 85 12.41 -10.13 -16.28
N LEU A 86 13.37 -9.56 -17.03
CA LEU A 86 14.24 -8.46 -16.58
C LEU A 86 15.05 -8.79 -15.32
N LEU A 87 15.23 -10.09 -15.03
CA LEU A 87 16.06 -10.62 -13.93
C LEU A 87 17.14 -11.60 -14.43
N GLY A 88 17.44 -11.56 -15.73
CA GLY A 88 18.41 -12.47 -16.37
C GLY A 88 17.85 -13.83 -16.77
N GLU A 89 16.55 -14.05 -16.60
CA GLU A 89 15.84 -15.27 -16.98
C GLU A 89 14.78 -14.97 -18.04
N SER A 90 14.19 -16.02 -18.63
CA SER A 90 13.06 -15.89 -19.55
C SER A 90 12.00 -16.93 -19.24
N ILE A 91 10.74 -16.55 -19.42
CA ILE A 91 9.60 -17.42 -19.15
C ILE A 91 8.64 -17.44 -20.33
N THR A 92 7.84 -18.49 -20.42
CA THR A 92 6.73 -18.59 -21.36
C THR A 92 5.51 -17.86 -20.78
N CYS A 93 5.03 -16.86 -21.50
CA CYS A 93 3.90 -16.03 -21.11
C CYS A 93 2.61 -16.85 -21.00
N ALA A 94 1.90 -16.73 -19.88
CA ALA A 94 0.50 -17.11 -19.77
C ALA A 94 -0.42 -15.96 -20.24
N GLU A 95 -1.73 -16.21 -20.33
CA GLU A 95 -2.72 -15.17 -20.67
C GLU A 95 -2.69 -13.99 -19.69
N GLU A 96 -2.48 -14.28 -18.41
CA GLU A 96 -2.37 -13.25 -17.38
C GLU A 96 -1.12 -12.36 -17.52
N ASP A 97 -0.10 -12.84 -18.23
CA ASP A 97 1.14 -12.11 -18.49
C ASP A 97 1.06 -11.19 -19.69
N VAL A 98 0.01 -11.27 -20.51
CA VAL A 98 -0.17 -10.38 -21.65
C VAL A 98 -0.43 -8.95 -21.19
N LEU A 99 0.37 -8.00 -21.66
CA LEU A 99 0.17 -6.56 -21.45
C LEU A 99 -0.81 -6.02 -22.48
N THR A 100 -2.09 -6.08 -22.15
CA THR A 100 -3.16 -5.47 -22.95
C THR A 100 -3.12 -3.94 -22.87
N ASP A 101 -3.77 -3.26 -23.82
CA ASP A 101 -3.90 -1.79 -23.78
C ASP A 101 -4.58 -1.30 -22.49
N GLU A 102 -5.58 -2.05 -21.99
CA GLU A 102 -6.23 -1.75 -20.71
C GLU A 102 -5.26 -1.82 -19.53
N LYS A 103 -4.42 -2.88 -19.45
CA LYS A 103 -3.42 -2.98 -18.39
C LYS A 103 -2.38 -1.86 -18.53
N ARG A 104 -1.95 -1.55 -19.75
CA ARG A 104 -1.01 -0.45 -19.99
C ARG A 104 -1.58 0.88 -19.49
N ASP A 105 -2.82 1.19 -19.83
CA ASP A 105 -3.52 2.38 -19.36
C ASP A 105 -3.64 2.43 -17.83
N ILE A 106 -4.00 1.31 -17.20
CA ILE A 106 -4.07 1.21 -15.74
C ILE A 106 -2.69 1.46 -15.11
N LEU A 107 -1.62 0.93 -15.68
CA LEU A 107 -0.28 1.13 -15.13
C LEU A 107 0.19 2.58 -15.27
N GLU A 108 0.02 3.17 -16.46
CA GLU A 108 0.50 4.50 -16.82
C GLU A 108 -0.32 5.62 -16.17
N HIS A 109 -1.65 5.50 -16.16
CA HIS A 109 -2.56 6.57 -15.75
C HIS A 109 -3.23 6.35 -14.39
N TYR A 110 -2.97 5.22 -13.72
CA TYR A 110 -3.54 4.95 -12.40
C TYR A 110 -2.51 4.45 -11.38
N ILE A 111 -1.89 3.28 -11.59
CA ILE A 111 -1.03 2.67 -10.56
C ILE A 111 0.19 3.54 -10.24
N ILE A 112 0.98 3.91 -11.25
CA ILE A 112 2.22 4.67 -11.05
C ILE A 112 1.93 6.10 -10.53
N PRO A 113 0.98 6.87 -11.10
CA PRO A 113 0.63 8.18 -10.56
C PRO A 113 0.11 8.16 -9.12
N GLU A 114 -0.76 7.20 -8.77
CA GLU A 114 -1.29 7.11 -7.40
C GLU A 114 -0.21 6.66 -6.40
N ALA A 115 0.66 5.72 -6.78
CA ALA A 115 1.74 5.25 -5.91
C ALA A 115 2.81 6.33 -5.67
N THR A 116 3.27 6.97 -6.74
CA THR A 116 4.24 8.09 -6.63
C THR A 116 3.64 9.23 -5.83
N SER A 117 2.36 9.56 -6.06
CA SER A 117 1.73 10.64 -5.32
C SER A 117 1.44 10.31 -3.86
N LEU A 118 1.16 9.05 -3.53
CA LEU A 118 1.05 8.60 -2.13
C LEU A 118 2.34 8.93 -1.38
N ILE A 119 3.48 8.55 -1.95
CA ILE A 119 4.82 8.82 -1.38
C ILE A 119 5.13 10.32 -1.37
N SER A 120 4.97 11.02 -2.50
CA SER A 120 5.21 12.46 -2.61
C SER A 120 4.34 13.28 -1.66
N SER A 121 3.15 12.81 -1.29
CA SER A 121 2.33 13.53 -0.33
C SER A 121 2.94 13.53 1.08
N ALA A 122 3.67 12.48 1.43
CA ALA A 122 4.17 12.21 2.78
C ALA A 122 5.67 12.44 2.95
N VAL A 123 6.44 12.51 1.87
CA VAL A 123 7.90 12.61 1.90
C VAL A 123 8.37 13.85 1.15
N LYS A 124 9.20 14.65 1.81
CA LYS A 124 9.86 15.84 1.30
C LYS A 124 11.36 15.59 1.14
N ALA A 125 11.96 16.15 0.10
CA ALA A 125 13.39 16.12 -0.12
C ALA A 125 14.08 17.26 0.68
N THR A 126 15.17 16.97 1.38
CA THR A 126 15.95 17.98 2.11
C THR A 126 16.82 18.85 1.20
N TYR A 127 17.12 18.34 0.01
CA TYR A 127 17.80 18.97 -1.10
C TYR A 127 17.00 18.71 -2.36
N SER A 128 16.94 19.72 -3.24
CA SER A 128 16.20 19.66 -4.50
C SER A 128 17.10 20.09 -5.65
N GLY A 129 17.19 19.27 -6.69
CA GLY A 129 18.02 19.53 -7.87
C GLY A 129 17.36 19.13 -9.19
N THR A 130 18.20 19.12 -10.22
CA THR A 130 17.94 18.50 -11.52
C THR A 130 18.70 17.18 -11.63
N LEU A 131 18.14 16.22 -12.34
CA LEU A 131 18.73 14.91 -12.57
C LEU A 131 18.87 14.67 -14.06
N SER A 132 20.02 14.14 -14.46
CA SER A 132 20.16 13.36 -15.69
C SER A 132 20.46 11.91 -15.32
N PHE A 133 20.32 11.01 -16.27
CA PHE A 133 20.60 9.60 -16.10
C PHE A 133 21.48 9.06 -17.23
N ASN A 134 22.74 8.82 -16.89
CA ASN A 134 23.73 8.18 -17.74
C ASN A 134 24.23 6.93 -16.99
N PRO A 135 23.61 5.75 -17.21
CA PRO A 135 23.87 4.57 -16.40
C PRO A 135 25.32 4.10 -16.52
N PRO A 136 25.99 3.72 -15.42
CA PRO A 136 27.29 3.07 -15.51
C PRO A 136 27.19 1.70 -16.19
N GLN A 137 28.32 1.18 -16.68
CA GLN A 137 28.38 -0.13 -17.37
C GLN A 137 27.90 -1.31 -16.51
N ASN A 138 27.92 -1.19 -15.20
CA ASN A 138 27.45 -2.21 -14.26
C ASN A 138 26.08 -1.87 -13.64
N SER A 139 25.35 -0.89 -14.18
CA SER A 139 24.03 -0.50 -13.65
C SER A 139 23.06 -1.68 -13.68
N PRO A 140 22.33 -1.95 -12.58
CA PRO A 140 21.24 -2.94 -12.57
C PRO A 140 20.13 -2.63 -13.59
N CYS A 141 19.93 -1.35 -13.91
CA CYS A 141 18.88 -0.90 -14.82
C CYS A 141 19.21 -1.06 -16.31
N ARG A 142 20.36 -1.66 -16.68
CA ARG A 142 20.68 -1.93 -18.09
C ARG A 142 19.71 -2.87 -18.79
N LEU A 143 18.92 -3.61 -18.02
CA LEU A 143 17.86 -4.47 -18.54
C LEU A 143 16.66 -3.66 -19.03
N PHE A 144 16.54 -2.38 -18.61
CA PHE A 144 15.53 -1.45 -19.08
C PHE A 144 16.11 -0.58 -20.20
N LYS A 145 15.24 -0.20 -21.14
CA LYS A 145 15.53 0.89 -22.07
C LYS A 145 15.60 2.20 -21.30
N ILE A 146 16.65 2.97 -21.59
CA ILE A 146 16.85 4.30 -21.02
C ILE A 146 16.70 5.30 -22.16
N PRO A 147 15.62 6.10 -22.18
CA PRO A 147 15.41 7.11 -23.22
C PRO A 147 16.56 8.12 -23.27
N GLU A 148 16.94 8.53 -24.49
CA GLU A 148 17.97 9.55 -24.70
C GLU A 148 17.62 10.89 -24.04
N ALA A 149 16.32 11.21 -23.93
CA ALA A 149 15.84 12.40 -23.23
C ALA A 149 16.27 12.46 -21.75
N LEU A 150 16.47 11.31 -21.09
CA LEU A 150 16.93 11.27 -19.71
C LEU A 150 18.42 11.60 -19.56
N GLN A 151 19.18 11.68 -20.64
CA GLN A 151 20.58 12.14 -20.59
C GLN A 151 20.68 13.65 -20.33
N GLN A 152 19.59 14.38 -20.52
CA GLN A 152 19.48 15.81 -20.20
C GLN A 152 18.99 16.01 -18.76
N GLU A 153 19.32 17.16 -18.19
CA GLU A 153 18.84 17.54 -16.86
C GLU A 153 17.33 17.79 -16.85
N ILE A 154 16.63 17.06 -15.99
CA ILE A 154 15.20 17.22 -15.72
C ILE A 154 14.99 17.60 -14.26
N ASN A 155 14.03 18.48 -14.00
CA ASN A 155 13.67 18.87 -12.64
C ASN A 155 12.86 17.74 -11.97
N ALA A 156 13.56 16.84 -11.28
CA ALA A 156 13.01 15.69 -10.54
C ALA A 156 13.94 15.36 -9.36
N ASP A 157 13.41 14.68 -8.34
CA ASP A 157 14.19 14.06 -7.24
C ASP A 157 14.37 12.55 -7.47
N VAL A 158 13.44 11.94 -8.23
CA VAL A 158 13.48 10.52 -8.57
C VAL A 158 13.17 10.32 -10.04
N ILE A 159 14.03 9.60 -10.75
CA ILE A 159 13.77 9.06 -12.09
C ILE A 159 13.38 7.59 -11.93
N LEU A 160 12.18 7.24 -12.40
CA LEU A 160 11.63 5.89 -12.30
C LEU A 160 11.36 5.33 -13.69
N LEU A 161 12.12 4.32 -14.09
CA LEU A 161 11.80 3.53 -15.28
C LEU A 161 10.71 2.51 -14.95
N VAL A 162 9.64 2.46 -15.75
CA VAL A 162 8.50 1.57 -15.51
C VAL A 162 8.46 0.46 -16.54
N GLY A 163 8.67 -0.78 -16.11
CA GLY A 163 8.54 -1.99 -16.93
C GLY A 163 7.33 -2.84 -16.58
N ALA A 164 6.97 -3.74 -17.49
CA ALA A 164 5.91 -4.72 -17.31
C ALA A 164 6.28 -6.10 -17.89
N ALA A 165 7.52 -6.52 -17.66
CA ALA A 165 8.00 -7.84 -17.99
C ALA A 165 7.30 -8.91 -17.14
N PRO A 166 7.06 -10.11 -17.70
CA PRO A 166 6.31 -11.17 -17.03
C PRO A 166 7.14 -11.81 -15.91
N LEU A 167 6.46 -12.33 -14.90
CA LEU A 167 7.05 -13.12 -13.81
C LEU A 167 6.17 -14.32 -13.50
N LEU A 168 6.76 -15.41 -13.03
CA LEU A 168 5.98 -16.59 -12.59
C LEU A 168 5.18 -16.31 -11.32
N THR A 169 5.66 -15.39 -10.49
CA THR A 169 5.02 -15.01 -9.24
C THR A 169 4.30 -13.67 -9.39
N PRO A 170 3.15 -13.49 -8.72
CA PRO A 170 2.43 -12.22 -8.66
C PRO A 170 3.15 -11.23 -7.72
N SER A 171 4.36 -10.82 -8.10
CA SER A 171 5.21 -9.91 -7.30
C SER A 171 5.69 -8.72 -8.13
N VAL A 172 5.69 -7.54 -7.52
CA VAL A 172 6.32 -6.33 -8.09
C VAL A 172 7.73 -6.25 -7.52
N TRP A 173 8.71 -5.87 -8.33
CA TRP A 173 10.07 -5.65 -7.84
C TRP A 173 10.62 -4.33 -8.35
N SER A 174 11.62 -3.83 -7.64
CA SER A 174 12.36 -2.63 -8.02
C SER A 174 13.85 -2.80 -7.79
N THR A 175 14.63 -1.92 -8.41
CA THR A 175 16.07 -1.88 -8.19
C THR A 175 16.58 -0.43 -8.35
N PRO A 176 17.51 0.02 -7.49
CA PRO A 176 18.25 1.23 -7.76
C PRO A 176 19.16 1.03 -8.98
N CYS A 177 19.26 2.05 -9.83
CA CYS A 177 20.10 2.01 -11.02
C CYS A 177 21.57 2.31 -10.74
N GLU A 178 21.88 2.83 -9.56
CA GLU A 178 23.21 3.19 -9.11
C GLU A 178 23.46 2.58 -7.73
N PHE A 179 24.63 1.97 -7.55
CA PHE A 179 25.04 1.50 -6.24
C PHE A 179 25.52 2.70 -5.41
N PHE A 180 24.98 2.84 -4.20
CA PHE A 180 25.33 3.88 -3.23
C PHE A 180 25.02 5.32 -3.64
N SER A 181 23.89 5.84 -3.18
CA SER A 181 23.69 7.27 -3.00
C SER A 181 23.32 7.55 -1.54
N PHE A 182 24.09 8.42 -0.88
CA PHE A 182 23.62 9.15 0.30
C PHE A 182 22.88 10.44 -0.12
N SER A 183 22.67 10.64 -1.42
CA SER A 183 21.98 11.78 -1.98
C SER A 183 20.49 11.49 -2.15
N ASN A 184 19.72 12.55 -2.31
CA ASN A 184 18.27 12.54 -2.50
C ASN A 184 17.88 12.26 -3.97
N ASP A 185 18.84 11.85 -4.77
CA ASP A 185 18.83 11.89 -6.24
C ASP A 185 18.81 10.44 -6.76
N PHE A 186 17.61 9.86 -6.85
CA PHE A 186 17.46 8.43 -7.14
C PHE A 186 17.14 8.18 -8.60
N ARG A 187 17.89 7.25 -9.21
CA ARG A 187 17.49 6.61 -10.46
C ARG A 187 17.16 5.18 -10.14
N ALA A 188 15.99 4.73 -10.53
CA ALA A 188 15.53 3.38 -10.24
C ALA A 188 14.65 2.85 -11.36
N ALA A 189 14.47 1.54 -11.35
CA ALA A 189 13.47 0.87 -12.16
C ALA A 189 12.50 0.11 -11.28
N VAL A 190 11.25 0.04 -11.72
CA VAL A 190 10.21 -0.81 -11.15
C VAL A 190 9.62 -1.66 -12.27
N ASN A 191 9.42 -2.95 -12.00
CA ASN A 191 8.72 -3.84 -12.91
C ASN A 191 7.42 -4.29 -12.27
N VAL A 192 6.29 -4.00 -12.93
CA VAL A 192 4.95 -4.42 -12.52
C VAL A 192 4.46 -5.49 -13.51
N PRO A 193 4.53 -6.79 -13.17
CA PRO A 193 4.11 -7.83 -14.10
C PRO A 193 2.63 -7.69 -14.50
N PRO A 194 2.24 -7.98 -15.75
CA PRO A 194 0.87 -7.76 -16.20
C PRO A 194 -0.21 -8.52 -15.39
N ARG A 195 0.14 -9.65 -14.77
CA ARG A 195 -0.74 -10.39 -13.85
C ARG A 195 -1.10 -9.61 -12.58
N MET A 196 -0.30 -8.62 -12.21
CA MET A 196 -0.47 -7.73 -11.06
C MET A 196 -1.16 -6.41 -11.38
N ILE A 197 -1.33 -6.09 -12.66
CA ILE A 197 -1.90 -4.81 -13.08
C ILE A 197 -3.42 -4.89 -12.97
N LYS A 198 -3.96 -4.21 -11.95
CA LYS A 198 -5.39 -4.06 -11.70
C LYS A 198 -5.66 -2.65 -11.20
N ARG A 199 -6.86 -2.14 -11.50
CA ARG A 199 -7.32 -0.83 -11.01
C ARG A 199 -7.82 -0.98 -9.57
N ASP A 200 -6.90 -1.27 -8.64
CA ASP A 200 -7.19 -1.38 -7.22
C ASP A 200 -6.06 -0.79 -6.35
N ASN A 201 -6.37 -0.59 -5.07
CA ASN A 201 -5.40 -0.04 -4.12
C ASN A 201 -4.26 -1.03 -3.81
N LYS A 202 -4.48 -2.34 -3.93
CA LYS A 202 -3.43 -3.33 -3.65
C LYS A 202 -2.27 -3.19 -4.64
N SER A 203 -2.57 -3.03 -5.93
CA SER A 203 -1.56 -2.78 -6.97
C SER A 203 -0.84 -1.45 -6.74
N VAL A 204 -1.56 -0.39 -6.35
CA VAL A 204 -0.96 0.91 -5.97
C VAL A 204 -0.01 0.75 -4.77
N ARG A 205 -0.42 0.05 -3.71
CA ARG A 205 0.40 -0.16 -2.50
C ARG A 205 1.59 -1.08 -2.77
N ALA A 206 1.45 -2.08 -3.63
CA ALA A 206 2.57 -2.92 -4.04
C ALA A 206 3.67 -2.09 -4.73
N VAL A 207 3.29 -1.15 -5.61
CA VAL A 207 4.26 -0.20 -6.18
C VAL A 207 4.80 0.75 -5.12
N ALA A 208 3.96 1.30 -4.24
CA ALA A 208 4.42 2.19 -3.17
C ALA A 208 5.44 1.52 -2.23
N HIS A 209 5.25 0.25 -1.90
CA HIS A 209 6.24 -0.58 -1.18
C HIS A 209 7.58 -0.61 -1.91
N GLN A 210 7.57 -0.82 -3.23
CA GLN A 210 8.80 -0.79 -4.04
C GLN A 210 9.43 0.60 -4.09
N LEU A 211 8.63 1.68 -4.07
CA LEU A 211 9.16 3.04 -3.97
C LEU A 211 9.85 3.28 -2.61
N ILE A 212 9.36 2.69 -1.51
CA ILE A 212 10.07 2.75 -0.22
C ILE A 212 11.43 2.06 -0.32
N HIS A 213 11.52 0.87 -0.94
CA HIS A 213 12.80 0.20 -1.18
C HIS A 213 13.77 1.10 -1.94
N ILE A 214 13.31 1.70 -3.04
CA ILE A 214 14.09 2.66 -3.84
C ILE A 214 14.61 3.83 -2.99
N LEU A 215 13.72 4.46 -2.21
CA LEU A 215 14.07 5.62 -1.41
C LEU A 215 14.99 5.29 -0.23
N SER A 216 14.88 4.08 0.31
CA SER A 216 15.78 3.59 1.36
C SER A 216 17.15 3.16 0.81
N GLY A 217 17.23 2.76 -0.45
CA GLY A 217 18.42 2.22 -1.08
C GLY A 217 19.10 1.11 -0.26
N ASP A 218 20.41 1.00 -0.38
CA ASP A 218 21.20 0.04 0.42
C ASP A 218 21.39 0.49 1.89
N PHE A 219 20.90 1.67 2.28
CA PHE A 219 21.18 2.28 3.59
C PHE A 219 20.77 1.37 4.75
N LEU A 220 19.57 0.77 4.67
CA LEU A 220 19.06 -0.09 5.73
C LEU A 220 19.98 -1.29 5.95
N SER A 221 20.36 -1.97 4.87
CA SER A 221 21.24 -3.15 4.93
C SER A 221 22.64 -2.88 5.50
N ARG A 222 23.08 -1.62 5.56
CA ARG A 222 24.43 -1.21 5.99
C ARG A 222 24.45 -0.30 7.22
N SER A 223 23.30 -0.11 7.85
CA SER A 223 23.17 0.83 8.95
C SER A 223 23.81 0.32 10.24
N TYR A 224 24.51 1.20 10.96
CA TYR A 224 25.01 0.92 12.32
C TYR A 224 23.88 0.78 13.36
N ALA A 225 22.66 1.23 13.04
CA ALA A 225 21.49 1.03 13.90
C ALA A 225 20.90 -0.39 13.77
N TYR A 226 21.45 -1.22 12.88
CA TYR A 226 21.16 -2.64 12.83
C TYR A 226 21.64 -3.30 14.11
N LEU A 227 20.72 -3.97 14.81
CA LEU A 227 21.00 -4.78 15.97
C LEU A 227 21.01 -6.25 15.52
N PRO A 228 22.19 -6.82 15.25
CA PRO A 228 22.28 -8.24 14.94
C PRO A 228 21.93 -9.04 16.18
N GLN A 229 21.03 -10.01 16.01
CA GLN A 229 20.84 -11.14 16.92
C GLN A 229 20.66 -10.77 18.40
N TYR A 230 19.44 -10.41 18.78
CA TYR A 230 19.05 -10.25 20.18
C TYR A 230 17.92 -11.24 20.55
N ASP A 231 17.79 -11.56 21.84
CA ASP A 231 16.73 -12.44 22.33
C ASP A 231 15.42 -11.67 22.53
N GLU A 232 14.35 -12.16 21.93
CA GLU A 232 12.99 -11.65 22.10
C GLU A 232 12.03 -12.83 22.05
N ARG A 233 11.10 -12.92 23.02
CA ARG A 233 10.14 -14.03 23.13
C ARG A 233 10.80 -15.43 23.10
N GLY A 234 12.06 -15.54 23.58
CA GLY A 234 12.81 -16.79 23.60
C GLY A 234 13.39 -17.25 22.25
N LYS A 235 13.39 -16.37 21.23
CA LYS A 235 14.11 -16.58 19.97
C LYS A 235 15.16 -15.51 19.75
N THR A 236 16.21 -15.86 19.01
CA THR A 236 17.08 -14.87 18.39
C THR A 236 16.36 -14.20 17.23
N THR A 237 16.32 -12.88 17.23
CA THR A 237 15.74 -12.05 16.16
C THR A 237 16.63 -10.84 15.88
N CYS A 238 16.27 -10.06 14.86
CA CYS A 238 17.00 -8.88 14.41
C CYS A 238 16.09 -7.66 14.39
N ALA A 239 16.67 -6.48 14.56
CA ALA A 239 15.90 -5.23 14.66
C ALA A 239 16.71 -4.01 14.24
N TYR A 240 16.01 -2.89 14.05
CA TYR A 240 16.62 -1.58 13.98
C TYR A 240 16.36 -0.76 15.25
N SER A 241 17.36 0.00 15.70
CA SER A 241 17.26 0.97 16.79
C SER A 241 17.19 2.42 16.31
N PHE A 242 16.64 2.64 15.11
CA PHE A 242 16.45 3.99 14.58
C PHE A 242 15.53 4.81 15.48
N THR A 243 16.05 5.89 16.09
CA THR A 243 15.31 6.70 17.09
C THR A 243 13.91 7.09 16.63
N GLN A 244 13.77 7.60 15.40
CA GLN A 244 12.49 8.05 14.85
C GLN A 244 11.50 6.89 14.69
N ALA A 245 11.94 5.78 14.10
CA ALA A 245 11.11 4.59 13.92
C ALA A 245 10.70 3.97 15.27
N VAL A 246 11.62 3.94 16.25
CA VAL A 246 11.34 3.48 17.62
C VAL A 246 10.31 4.37 18.29
N ASN A 247 10.41 5.69 18.18
CA ASN A 247 9.40 6.60 18.74
C ASN A 247 8.03 6.41 18.07
N ALA A 248 7.99 6.15 16.76
CA ALA A 248 6.74 5.91 16.04
C ALA A 248 6.12 4.58 16.49
N ALA A 249 6.95 3.56 16.70
CA ALA A 249 6.55 2.27 17.22
C ALA A 249 6.06 2.35 18.68
N ARG A 250 6.74 3.10 19.56
CA ARG A 250 6.30 3.37 20.95
C ARG A 250 4.88 3.90 20.97
N GLU A 251 4.60 4.91 20.16
CA GLU A 251 3.28 5.52 20.04
C GLU A 251 2.26 4.52 19.48
N HIS A 252 2.61 3.78 18.42
CA HIS A 252 1.74 2.78 17.82
C HIS A 252 1.35 1.68 18.81
N TYR A 253 2.33 1.00 19.42
CA TYR A 253 2.07 -0.12 20.33
C TYR A 253 1.64 0.34 21.73
N GLY A 254 1.89 1.59 22.12
CA GLY A 254 1.70 2.06 23.50
C GLY A 254 2.72 1.48 24.48
N CYS A 255 3.97 1.34 24.05
CA CYS A 255 5.05 0.74 24.84
C CYS A 255 6.25 1.68 24.96
N GLU A 256 6.23 2.59 25.94
CA GLU A 256 7.33 3.55 26.20
C GLU A 256 8.74 2.93 26.35
N PRO A 257 8.96 1.81 27.07
CA PRO A 257 10.31 1.27 27.25
C PRO A 257 10.89 0.59 25.99
N MET A 258 10.14 0.46 24.89
CA MET A 258 10.62 -0.12 23.64
C MET A 258 11.85 0.62 23.11
N THR A 259 12.86 -0.09 22.57
CA THR A 259 14.11 0.53 22.08
C THR A 259 14.47 0.17 20.63
N ARG A 260 13.66 -0.65 19.97
CA ARG A 260 13.97 -1.25 18.66
C ARG A 260 12.70 -1.72 17.95
N VAL A 261 12.74 -1.82 16.63
CA VAL A 261 11.66 -2.33 15.76
C VAL A 261 12.11 -3.63 15.10
N GLU A 262 11.36 -4.71 15.27
CA GLU A 262 11.72 -6.07 14.82
C GLU A 262 11.62 -6.23 13.30
N LEU A 263 12.63 -6.87 12.72
CA LEU A 263 12.72 -7.22 11.30
C LEU A 263 12.13 -8.59 11.01
N ALA A 264 11.80 -8.84 9.75
CA ALA A 264 11.23 -10.12 9.33
C ALA A 264 12.17 -11.30 9.58
N SER A 265 13.45 -11.15 9.28
CA SER A 265 14.51 -12.07 9.71
C SER A 265 15.87 -11.36 9.74
N CYS A 266 16.93 -12.07 10.08
CA CYS A 266 18.29 -11.54 10.01
C CYS A 266 18.88 -11.57 8.60
N GLU A 267 18.22 -12.28 7.67
CA GLU A 267 18.52 -12.33 6.24
C GLU A 267 17.67 -11.31 5.46
N ASP A 268 16.49 -10.95 5.98
CA ASP A 268 15.60 -9.93 5.44
C ASP A 268 15.67 -8.64 6.27
N LEU A 269 16.62 -7.79 5.89
CA LEU A 269 16.90 -6.52 6.59
C LEU A 269 16.03 -5.35 6.13
N ILE A 270 15.13 -5.56 5.18
CA ILE A 270 14.41 -4.47 4.51
C ILE A 270 12.90 -4.51 4.78
N HIS A 271 12.41 -5.54 5.46
CA HIS A 271 11.01 -5.69 5.85
C HIS A 271 10.81 -5.79 7.37
N TRP A 272 9.66 -5.30 7.82
CA TRP A 272 9.21 -5.47 9.20
C TRP A 272 8.67 -6.87 9.45
N SER A 273 8.81 -7.33 10.69
CA SER A 273 8.26 -8.61 11.12
C SER A 273 6.73 -8.64 10.98
N PRO A 274 6.15 -9.58 10.22
CA PRO A 274 4.70 -9.74 10.15
C PRO A 274 4.05 -10.01 11.50
N ARG A 275 4.79 -10.64 12.43
CA ARG A 275 4.35 -10.86 13.82
C ARG A 275 4.03 -9.58 14.59
N THR A 276 4.61 -8.44 14.23
CA THR A 276 4.36 -7.15 14.90
C THR A 276 3.74 -6.11 13.97
N ALA A 277 4.03 -6.17 12.67
CA ALA A 277 3.64 -5.20 11.67
C ALA A 277 3.00 -5.84 10.42
N LYS A 278 2.08 -6.79 10.61
CA LYS A 278 1.38 -7.53 9.53
C LYS A 278 0.90 -6.65 8.38
N ASP A 279 0.20 -5.57 8.72
CA ASP A 279 -0.52 -4.75 7.74
C ASP A 279 0.27 -3.51 7.32
N ASP A 280 1.52 -3.35 7.76
CA ASP A 280 2.39 -2.26 7.35
C ASP A 280 2.74 -2.38 5.86
N LEU A 281 2.90 -1.24 5.19
CA LEU A 281 3.36 -1.17 3.81
C LEU A 281 4.64 -1.99 3.58
N MET A 282 5.57 -1.99 4.55
CA MET A 282 6.84 -2.71 4.49
C MET A 282 6.85 -4.02 5.29
N SER A 283 5.69 -4.61 5.56
CA SER A 283 5.63 -5.98 6.08
C SER A 283 6.21 -6.97 5.08
N ALA A 284 6.90 -8.02 5.57
CA ALA A 284 7.40 -9.10 4.69
C ALA A 284 6.29 -9.94 4.05
N VAL A 285 5.03 -9.77 4.50
CA VAL A 285 3.86 -10.41 3.90
C VAL A 285 2.93 -9.35 3.33
N ALA A 286 2.67 -9.45 2.03
CA ALA A 286 1.71 -8.60 1.37
C ALA A 286 0.27 -8.94 1.81
N ASN A 287 -0.56 -7.92 1.97
CA ASN A 287 -1.97 -8.03 2.32
C ASN A 287 -2.77 -6.98 1.53
N ASP A 288 -4.09 -6.92 1.72
CA ASP A 288 -4.95 -6.02 0.93
C ASP A 288 -4.96 -4.57 1.47
N MET A 289 -4.39 -4.30 2.64
CA MET A 289 -4.40 -2.98 3.29
C MET A 289 -3.09 -2.21 3.14
N MET A 290 -1.95 -2.81 3.48
CA MET A 290 -0.59 -2.24 3.32
C MET A 290 -0.49 -0.75 3.71
N TYR A 291 -0.71 -0.46 4.99
CA TYR A 291 -0.76 0.88 5.55
C TYR A 291 0.59 1.59 5.47
N MET A 292 0.61 2.82 4.96
CA MET A 292 1.78 3.70 5.01
C MET A 292 1.95 4.27 6.43
N THR A 293 2.48 3.45 7.33
CA THR A 293 2.55 3.80 8.76
C THR A 293 3.64 4.83 9.07
N ALA A 294 3.52 5.43 10.25
CA ALA A 294 4.57 6.28 10.81
C ALA A 294 5.88 5.51 11.03
N ILE A 295 5.86 4.20 11.29
CA ILE A 295 7.07 3.38 11.52
C ILE A 295 7.91 3.33 10.24
N THR A 296 7.27 3.01 9.12
CA THR A 296 7.91 2.95 7.80
C THR A 296 8.42 4.32 7.36
N LEU A 297 7.60 5.37 7.43
CA LEU A 297 8.04 6.69 7.00
C LEU A 297 9.15 7.25 7.89
N ALA A 298 9.06 7.08 9.21
CA ALA A 298 10.11 7.50 10.14
C ALA A 298 11.46 6.82 9.86
N THR A 299 11.45 5.61 9.31
CA THR A 299 12.66 4.92 8.89
C THR A 299 13.32 5.60 7.69
N LEU A 300 12.55 6.17 6.74
CA LEU A 300 13.11 6.96 5.64
C LEU A 300 13.86 8.21 6.11
N GLU A 301 13.37 8.91 7.14
CA GLU A 301 14.08 10.09 7.69
C GLU A 301 15.49 9.74 8.22
N THR A 302 15.73 8.47 8.55
CA THR A 302 17.03 8.03 9.08
C THR A 302 18.13 8.02 8.03
N VAL A 303 17.75 7.91 6.75
CA VAL A 303 18.62 8.06 5.58
C VAL A 303 19.25 9.46 5.56
N GLY A 304 18.58 10.46 6.13
CA GLY A 304 19.03 11.86 6.19
C GLY A 304 18.70 12.69 4.95
N ALA A 305 18.22 12.04 3.89
CA ALA A 305 17.82 12.64 2.63
C ALA A 305 16.40 13.24 2.63
N TYR A 306 15.58 12.88 3.62
CA TYR A 306 14.16 13.17 3.60
C TYR A 306 13.64 13.76 4.91
N ALA A 307 12.53 14.47 4.78
CA ALA A 307 11.65 14.83 5.89
C ALA A 307 10.26 14.26 5.65
N VAL A 308 9.58 13.85 6.72
CA VAL A 308 8.28 13.22 6.64
C VAL A 308 7.18 14.15 7.13
N ASN A 309 6.14 14.27 6.32
CA ASN A 309 4.89 14.86 6.74
C ASN A 309 4.07 13.83 7.50
N TYR A 310 4.22 13.79 8.82
CA TYR A 310 3.53 12.83 9.68
C TYR A 310 2.01 13.01 9.72
N ASN A 311 1.46 14.12 9.20
CA ASN A 311 0.02 14.25 8.99
C ASN A 311 -0.49 13.35 7.85
N LYS A 312 0.43 12.71 7.11
CA LYS A 312 0.15 11.85 5.97
C LYS A 312 0.21 10.36 6.27
N VAL A 313 0.51 9.99 7.51
CA VAL A 313 0.61 8.59 7.94
C VAL A 313 -0.76 7.94 8.09
N GLU A 314 -0.76 6.62 7.92
CA GLU A 314 -1.92 5.77 8.17
C GLU A 314 -1.73 4.99 9.46
N ARG A 315 -2.83 4.77 10.18
CA ARG A 315 -2.81 3.93 11.37
C ARG A 315 -3.17 2.51 10.97
N MET A 316 -2.25 1.60 11.21
CA MET A 316 -2.50 0.18 11.14
C MET A 316 -3.26 -0.28 12.42
N PRO A 317 -4.38 -1.01 12.32
CA PRO A 317 -5.07 -1.53 13.51
C PRO A 317 -4.26 -2.60 14.25
N PHE A 318 -3.50 -3.41 13.52
CA PHE A 318 -2.72 -4.52 14.05
C PHE A 318 -1.68 -4.05 15.09
N GLY A 319 -1.79 -4.56 16.32
CA GLY A 319 -0.89 -4.22 17.44
C GLY A 319 -1.09 -2.82 18.04
N TYR A 320 -2.00 -1.99 17.52
CA TYR A 320 -2.16 -0.62 17.99
C TYR A 320 -2.64 -0.57 19.44
N LYS A 321 -1.90 0.12 20.30
CA LYS A 321 -2.10 0.23 21.75
C LYS A 321 -2.25 -1.12 22.47
N SER A 322 -1.63 -2.17 21.94
CA SER A 322 -1.63 -3.51 22.54
C SER A 322 -0.66 -3.66 23.73
N GLY A 323 0.15 -2.63 24.01
CA GLY A 323 1.10 -2.59 25.12
C GLY A 323 2.38 -3.40 24.85
N CYS A 324 3.31 -3.34 25.80
CA CYS A 324 4.62 -3.99 25.68
C CYS A 324 4.53 -5.52 25.57
N ASP A 325 3.54 -6.13 26.21
CA ASP A 325 3.32 -7.57 26.17
C ASP A 325 3.11 -8.09 24.75
N PHE A 326 2.56 -7.29 23.84
CA PHE A 326 2.39 -7.68 22.43
C PHE A 326 3.71 -7.94 21.72
N LEU A 327 4.74 -7.19 22.11
CA LEU A 327 6.08 -7.28 21.57
C LEU A 327 6.92 -8.31 22.34
N GLN A 328 6.80 -8.33 23.66
CA GLN A 328 7.70 -9.04 24.57
C GLN A 328 7.27 -10.45 24.95
N LYS A 329 5.97 -10.74 24.86
CA LYS A 329 5.43 -12.05 25.21
C LYS A 329 5.05 -12.86 23.97
N PRO A 330 5.05 -14.20 24.08
CA PRO A 330 4.42 -15.07 23.10
C PRO A 330 2.96 -14.65 22.82
N CYS A 331 2.45 -14.94 21.63
CA CYS A 331 1.04 -14.65 21.32
C CYS A 331 0.07 -15.45 22.22
N LEU A 332 0.46 -16.68 22.58
CA LEU A 332 -0.29 -17.56 23.47
C LEU A 332 0.61 -18.04 24.62
N VAL A 333 0.02 -18.16 25.81
CA VAL A 333 0.62 -18.79 26.99
C VAL A 333 -0.35 -19.86 27.47
N ASP A 334 0.13 -21.11 27.62
CA ASP A 334 -0.67 -22.26 28.02
C ASP A 334 -1.97 -22.43 27.19
N GLY A 335 -1.85 -22.29 25.88
CA GLY A 335 -2.97 -22.38 24.94
C GLY A 335 -3.98 -21.23 25.02
N LYS A 336 -3.65 -20.13 25.71
CA LYS A 336 -4.53 -18.95 25.85
C LYS A 336 -3.91 -17.71 25.22
N SER A 337 -4.70 -17.03 24.40
CA SER A 337 -4.24 -15.82 23.71
C SER A 337 -4.18 -14.65 24.69
N LEU A 338 -3.05 -13.92 24.66
CA LEU A 338 -2.94 -12.63 25.34
C LEU A 338 -3.67 -11.51 24.58
N PHE A 339 -4.00 -11.74 23.30
CA PHE A 339 -4.62 -10.79 22.40
C PHE A 339 -5.77 -11.46 21.62
N PRO A 340 -6.91 -11.74 22.27
CA PRO A 340 -7.98 -12.61 21.73
C PRO A 340 -8.70 -12.04 20.50
N ASP A 341 -8.49 -10.77 20.18
CA ASP A 341 -8.99 -10.10 18.97
C ASP A 341 -8.01 -10.23 17.78
N ILE A 342 -6.77 -10.68 18.03
CA ILE A 342 -5.70 -10.80 17.04
C ILE A 342 -5.35 -12.26 16.79
N TRP A 343 -5.11 -13.01 17.87
CA TRP A 343 -4.68 -14.41 17.84
C TRP A 343 -5.76 -15.32 18.40
N ALA A 344 -6.03 -16.41 17.69
CA ALA A 344 -7.00 -17.41 18.09
C ALA A 344 -6.41 -18.42 19.07
N ASP A 345 -7.16 -18.85 20.07
CA ASP A 345 -6.69 -19.77 21.11
C ASP A 345 -7.53 -21.04 21.23
N HIS A 346 -8.53 -21.21 20.38
CA HIS A 346 -9.31 -22.45 20.23
C HIS A 346 -10.03 -22.47 18.89
N ASP A 347 -10.58 -23.63 18.52
CA ASP A 347 -11.28 -23.84 17.26
C ASP A 347 -12.64 -23.15 17.19
N ASN A 348 -13.10 -22.92 15.95
CA ASN A 348 -14.44 -22.45 15.62
C ASN A 348 -14.82 -21.09 16.21
N ARG A 349 -13.83 -20.30 16.65
CA ARG A 349 -14.10 -18.90 16.97
C ARG A 349 -14.36 -18.14 15.69
N VAL A 350 -15.41 -17.33 15.71
CA VAL A 350 -15.75 -16.41 14.63
C VAL A 350 -15.46 -15.00 15.10
N ARG A 351 -14.51 -14.33 14.46
CA ARG A 351 -14.13 -12.93 14.72
C ARG A 351 -13.76 -12.27 13.42
N CYS A 352 -13.71 -10.95 13.39
CA CYS A 352 -13.10 -10.25 12.27
C CYS A 352 -11.62 -10.57 12.16
N THR A 353 -11.11 -10.62 10.94
CA THR A 353 -9.67 -10.51 10.71
C THR A 353 -9.16 -9.19 11.31
N PRO A 354 -7.90 -9.09 11.78
CA PRO A 354 -7.41 -7.87 12.44
C PRO A 354 -7.48 -6.60 11.58
N ASP A 355 -7.35 -6.75 10.25
CA ASP A 355 -7.53 -5.70 9.24
C ASP A 355 -9.01 -5.35 8.96
N ARG A 356 -9.94 -6.10 9.55
CA ARG A 356 -11.40 -5.97 9.47
C ARG A 356 -11.96 -6.08 8.05
N LEU A 357 -11.21 -6.71 7.15
CA LEU A 357 -11.67 -6.96 5.78
C LEU A 357 -12.57 -8.17 5.65
N ALA A 358 -12.53 -9.09 6.61
CA ALA A 358 -13.29 -10.32 6.52
C ALA A 358 -13.80 -10.79 7.88
N ILE A 359 -14.88 -11.55 7.85
CA ILE A 359 -15.20 -12.51 8.91
C ILE A 359 -14.18 -13.64 8.80
N GLY A 360 -13.45 -13.88 9.89
CA GLY A 360 -12.47 -14.94 10.02
C GLY A 360 -12.91 -16.03 10.99
N THR A 361 -12.39 -17.23 10.76
CA THR A 361 -12.58 -18.36 11.66
C THR A 361 -11.25 -18.96 12.07
N SER A 362 -11.18 -19.48 13.29
CA SER A 362 -10.01 -20.22 13.76
C SER A 362 -10.15 -21.72 13.56
N ASP A 363 -9.04 -22.34 13.17
CA ASP A 363 -8.87 -23.79 13.14
C ASP A 363 -7.52 -24.15 13.73
N THR A 364 -7.44 -24.07 15.04
CA THR A 364 -6.21 -24.32 15.79
C THR A 364 -5.82 -25.80 15.76
N VAL A 365 -6.70 -26.74 15.42
CA VAL A 365 -6.33 -28.16 15.30
C VAL A 365 -5.79 -28.49 13.91
N ARG A 366 -6.52 -28.17 12.82
CA ARG A 366 -6.08 -28.55 11.47
C ARG A 366 -4.88 -27.75 10.99
N ASN A 367 -4.76 -26.49 11.42
CA ASN A 367 -3.64 -25.64 11.00
C ASN A 367 -2.32 -26.05 11.69
N ARG A 368 -2.38 -26.84 12.78
CA ARG A 368 -1.20 -27.35 13.49
C ARG A 368 -0.75 -28.70 12.94
N SER A 369 -0.41 -28.73 11.66
CA SER A 369 -0.09 -29.96 10.91
C SER A 369 1.38 -30.34 10.93
N GLN A 370 2.26 -29.58 11.59
CA GLN A 370 3.70 -29.84 11.61
C GLN A 370 4.29 -29.85 13.03
N ARG A 371 5.38 -30.60 13.19
CA ARG A 371 6.17 -30.60 14.42
C ARG A 371 6.82 -29.23 14.60
N CYS A 372 6.74 -28.70 15.81
CA CYS A 372 7.42 -27.46 16.15
C CYS A 372 8.93 -27.59 15.97
N VAL A 373 9.54 -26.60 15.32
CA VAL A 373 11.01 -26.49 15.18
C VAL A 373 11.70 -26.19 16.51
N SER A 374 10.96 -25.60 17.47
CA SER A 374 11.41 -25.30 18.82
C SER A 374 10.20 -25.24 19.76
N ASN A 375 10.40 -25.55 21.04
CA ASN A 375 9.36 -25.54 22.07
C ASN A 375 8.78 -24.14 22.33
N ILE A 376 9.50 -23.07 21.96
CA ILE A 376 9.02 -21.67 22.10
C ILE A 376 7.80 -21.37 21.22
N TYR A 377 7.57 -22.18 20.19
CA TYR A 377 6.42 -22.08 19.28
C TYR A 377 5.31 -23.09 19.63
N ASP A 378 5.55 -23.98 20.60
CA ASP A 378 4.57 -24.97 21.05
C ASP A 378 3.54 -24.32 21.99
N TYR A 379 2.65 -23.54 21.39
CA TYR A 379 1.68 -22.74 22.12
C TYR A 379 0.61 -23.55 22.88
N PHE A 380 0.42 -24.82 22.51
CA PHE A 380 -0.62 -25.70 23.07
C PHE A 380 -0.06 -26.88 23.87
N GLY A 381 1.26 -27.11 23.86
CA GLY A 381 1.94 -28.12 24.67
C GLY A 381 1.87 -29.55 24.13
N ASP A 382 1.51 -29.73 22.86
CA ASP A 382 1.44 -31.05 22.20
C ASP A 382 2.55 -31.26 21.15
N GLY A 383 3.47 -30.30 21.04
CA GLY A 383 4.59 -30.31 20.11
C GLY A 383 4.21 -30.01 18.66
N MET A 384 3.00 -29.52 18.40
CA MET A 384 2.49 -29.21 17.05
C MET A 384 2.27 -27.70 16.85
N CYS A 385 2.84 -27.17 15.77
CA CYS A 385 2.86 -25.74 15.44
C CYS A 385 2.01 -25.46 14.20
N ASN A 386 1.49 -24.23 14.10
CA ASN A 386 0.86 -23.74 12.87
C ASN A 386 1.88 -23.73 11.72
N ASP A 387 1.43 -23.54 10.48
CA ASP A 387 2.27 -23.51 9.27
C ASP A 387 2.89 -22.15 8.94
N GLU A 388 2.54 -21.11 9.70
CA GLU A 388 2.90 -19.72 9.37
C GLU A 388 4.11 -19.18 10.14
N ALA A 389 5.31 -19.57 9.71
CA ALA A 389 6.57 -19.15 10.34
C ALA A 389 6.76 -17.62 10.41
N ALA A 390 6.27 -16.88 9.41
CA ALA A 390 6.39 -15.42 9.34
C ALA A 390 5.70 -14.67 10.49
N PHE A 391 4.71 -15.31 11.13
CA PHE A 391 3.98 -14.78 12.28
C PHE A 391 4.43 -15.44 13.60
N ASP A 392 5.64 -16.00 13.66
CA ASP A 392 6.10 -16.84 14.77
C ASP A 392 5.16 -18.04 15.03
N TYR A 393 4.51 -18.57 13.99
CA TYR A 393 3.51 -19.64 14.11
C TYR A 393 2.30 -19.30 14.98
N CYS A 394 2.05 -18.01 15.23
CA CYS A 394 0.90 -17.56 15.98
C CYS A 394 -0.41 -17.89 15.23
N PRO A 395 -1.40 -18.52 15.90
CA PRO A 395 -2.68 -18.90 15.28
C PRO A 395 -3.52 -17.67 14.90
N ARG A 396 -3.84 -17.52 13.62
CA ARG A 396 -4.63 -16.41 13.08
C ARG A 396 -6.09 -16.78 12.84
N PHE A 397 -6.94 -15.77 12.77
CA PHE A 397 -8.26 -15.88 12.15
C PHE A 397 -8.09 -15.90 10.63
N LEU A 398 -8.39 -17.03 9.99
CA LEU A 398 -8.33 -17.16 8.54
C LEU A 398 -9.62 -16.59 7.92
N PRO A 399 -9.52 -15.74 6.88
CA PRO A 399 -10.70 -15.12 6.28
C PRO A 399 -11.60 -16.18 5.63
N THR A 400 -12.88 -16.16 5.99
CA THR A 400 -13.90 -17.03 5.38
C THR A 400 -14.88 -16.26 4.52
N THR A 401 -15.22 -15.03 4.90
CA THR A 401 -16.13 -14.16 4.15
C THR A 401 -15.56 -12.75 4.12
N TYR A 402 -15.15 -12.28 2.94
CA TYR A 402 -14.70 -10.90 2.74
C TYR A 402 -15.89 -9.94 2.72
N CYS A 403 -15.75 -8.81 3.41
CA CYS A 403 -16.69 -7.71 3.35
C CYS A 403 -16.38 -6.87 2.11
N VAL A 404 -17.29 -6.90 1.15
CA VAL A 404 -17.07 -6.36 -0.20
C VAL A 404 -17.44 -4.87 -0.26
N ASN A 405 -16.59 -4.07 -0.88
CA ASN A 405 -16.90 -2.68 -1.19
C ASN A 405 -17.98 -2.57 -2.29
N SER A 406 -18.84 -1.56 -2.20
CA SER A 406 -19.73 -1.14 -3.29
C SER A 406 -19.22 0.15 -3.93
N GLU A 407 -19.95 0.68 -4.92
CA GLU A 407 -19.63 1.98 -5.51
C GLU A 407 -19.68 3.14 -4.49
N SER A 408 -20.47 2.99 -3.41
CA SER A 408 -20.75 4.07 -2.45
C SER A 408 -20.38 3.75 -0.99
N THR A 409 -20.02 2.50 -0.70
CA THR A 409 -19.71 2.02 0.66
C THR A 409 -18.45 1.20 0.67
N VAL A 410 -17.77 1.16 1.82
CA VAL A 410 -16.70 0.20 2.08
C VAL A 410 -17.21 -0.91 2.98
N GLY A 411 -16.94 -2.17 2.61
CA GLY A 411 -17.33 -3.32 3.41
C GLY A 411 -16.36 -3.52 4.57
N ARG A 412 -16.87 -3.61 5.81
CA ARG A 412 -16.05 -3.85 7.00
C ARG A 412 -16.67 -4.84 7.95
N CYS A 413 -15.81 -5.63 8.59
CA CYS A 413 -16.21 -6.55 9.62
C CYS A 413 -16.25 -5.86 11.00
N ILE A 414 -17.31 -6.13 11.77
CA ILE A 414 -17.45 -5.70 13.16
C ILE A 414 -17.72 -6.92 14.05
N ASN A 415 -16.95 -7.03 15.14
CA ASN A 415 -17.11 -8.09 16.15
C ASN A 415 -18.38 -7.85 16.97
N GLU A 416 -19.09 -8.94 17.28
CA GLU A 416 -20.20 -8.94 18.22
C GLU A 416 -19.70 -8.68 19.65
N ALA A 417 -20.42 -7.88 20.43
CA ALA A 417 -20.03 -7.51 21.80
C ALA A 417 -20.02 -8.68 22.79
N SER A 418 -20.74 -9.77 22.46
CA SER A 418 -20.77 -11.02 23.22
C SER A 418 -19.57 -11.93 22.94
N ASP A 419 -18.66 -11.53 22.03
CA ASP A 419 -17.54 -12.34 21.55
C ASP A 419 -17.92 -13.65 20.83
N SER A 420 -19.21 -13.83 20.50
CA SER A 420 -19.74 -15.04 19.87
C SER A 420 -19.73 -15.01 18.34
N GLY A 421 -19.37 -13.89 17.72
CA GLY A 421 -19.40 -13.78 16.27
C GLY A 421 -18.90 -12.45 15.71
N ALA A 422 -19.04 -12.32 14.41
CA ALA A 422 -18.74 -11.12 13.67
C ALA A 422 -19.62 -11.02 12.42
N GLU A 423 -19.81 -9.81 11.90
CA GLU A 423 -20.65 -9.57 10.74
C GLU A 423 -20.06 -8.47 9.83
N CYS A 424 -20.31 -8.58 8.53
CA CYS A 424 -19.97 -7.53 7.56
C CYS A 424 -21.04 -6.43 7.54
N PHE A 425 -20.57 -5.19 7.55
CA PHE A 425 -21.38 -4.00 7.44
C PHE A 425 -20.89 -3.13 6.29
N ASP A 426 -21.84 -2.44 5.66
CA ASP A 426 -21.56 -1.37 4.71
C ASP A 426 -21.32 -0.07 5.45
N ILE A 427 -20.18 0.56 5.17
CA ILE A 427 -19.73 1.77 5.84
C ILE A 427 -19.67 2.93 4.86
N ILE A 428 -20.27 4.05 5.25
CA ILE A 428 -20.13 5.34 4.56
C ILE A 428 -19.10 6.17 5.34
N CYS A 429 -17.98 6.49 4.71
CA CYS A 429 -16.89 7.24 5.33
C CYS A 429 -17.02 8.75 5.03
N ASP A 430 -17.05 9.56 6.08
CA ASP A 430 -16.79 10.99 5.98
C ASP A 430 -15.33 11.27 6.35
N TYR A 431 -14.53 11.38 5.29
CA TYR A 431 -13.11 11.61 5.37
C TYR A 431 -12.78 13.00 5.96
N THR A 432 -13.59 14.02 5.67
CA THR A 432 -13.37 15.38 6.17
C THR A 432 -13.69 15.49 7.66
N ALA A 433 -14.85 14.97 8.08
CA ALA A 433 -15.26 14.96 9.48
C ALA A 433 -14.54 13.90 10.33
N LYS A 434 -13.86 12.94 9.68
CA LYS A 434 -13.26 11.75 10.32
C LYS A 434 -14.30 10.94 11.10
N THR A 435 -15.46 10.75 10.49
CA THR A 435 -16.56 9.95 11.04
C THR A 435 -17.01 8.92 10.01
N PHE A 436 -17.79 7.94 10.47
CA PHE A 436 -18.41 6.98 9.57
C PHE A 436 -19.80 6.63 10.03
N LEU A 437 -20.60 6.16 9.08
CA LEU A 437 -21.95 5.71 9.30
C LEU A 437 -22.07 4.25 8.91
N ILE A 438 -22.84 3.48 9.69
CA ILE A 438 -23.13 2.08 9.42
C ILE A 438 -24.48 1.98 8.73
N VAL A 439 -24.49 1.38 7.55
CA VAL A 439 -25.74 1.08 6.82
C VAL A 439 -26.33 -0.20 7.39
N GLN A 440 -27.56 -0.11 7.89
CA GLN A 440 -28.31 -1.27 8.35
C GLN A 440 -29.35 -1.68 7.32
N TYR A 441 -29.54 -2.99 7.17
CA TYR A 441 -30.57 -3.56 6.31
C TYR A 441 -31.66 -4.21 7.15
N THR A 442 -32.92 -3.80 6.94
CA THR A 442 -34.09 -4.58 7.37
C THR A 442 -34.56 -5.42 6.19
N THR A 443 -35.30 -6.49 6.48
CA THR A 443 -35.63 -7.59 5.57
C THR A 443 -36.22 -7.20 4.20
N SER A 444 -36.56 -5.93 3.94
CA SER A 444 -36.80 -5.42 2.56
C SER A 444 -36.64 -3.90 2.37
N LYS A 445 -35.99 -3.15 3.28
CA LYS A 445 -35.76 -1.70 3.15
C LYS A 445 -34.43 -1.30 3.79
N VAL A 446 -33.73 -0.32 3.20
CA VAL A 446 -32.61 0.38 3.87
C VAL A 446 -33.14 0.90 5.20
N ALA A 447 -32.59 0.36 6.28
CA ALA A 447 -32.96 0.67 7.66
C ALA A 447 -32.08 1.82 8.18
N PRO A 448 -32.29 2.34 9.40
CA PRO A 448 -31.70 3.61 9.80
C PRO A 448 -30.17 3.55 9.75
N ILE A 449 -29.59 4.63 9.23
CA ILE A 449 -28.15 4.85 9.24
C ILE A 449 -27.72 5.09 10.69
N VAL A 450 -26.82 4.26 11.20
CA VAL A 450 -26.33 4.40 12.58
C VAL A 450 -25.05 5.22 12.59
N SER A 451 -25.07 6.32 13.32
CA SER A 451 -23.85 7.02 13.72
C SER A 451 -23.19 6.24 14.86
N CYS A 452 -21.93 5.87 14.68
CA CYS A 452 -21.16 5.15 15.69
C CYS A 452 -20.15 6.10 16.36
N SER A 453 -20.14 6.12 17.69
CA SER A 453 -19.01 6.68 18.46
C SER A 453 -18.13 5.53 18.96
N GLU A 454 -16.81 5.69 18.90
CA GLU A 454 -15.86 4.66 19.35
C GLU A 454 -16.23 4.12 20.75
N GLY A 455 -16.29 2.79 20.89
CA GLY A 455 -16.60 2.11 22.15
C GLY A 455 -18.09 2.09 22.55
N SER A 456 -18.95 2.86 21.88
CA SER A 456 -20.40 2.73 22.06
C SER A 456 -20.92 1.42 21.45
N THR A 457 -22.17 1.05 21.74
CA THR A 457 -22.79 -0.17 21.20
C THR A 457 -23.98 0.15 20.31
N PHE A 458 -24.21 -0.70 19.31
CA PHE A 458 -25.38 -0.62 18.46
C PHE A 458 -25.99 -2.00 18.20
N ALA A 459 -27.30 -2.03 18.04
CA ALA A 459 -28.03 -3.27 17.76
C ALA A 459 -28.21 -3.47 16.25
N SER A 460 -28.01 -4.70 15.78
CA SER A 460 -28.34 -5.11 14.41
C SER A 460 -28.77 -6.58 14.43
N ARG A 461 -29.88 -6.90 13.74
CA ARG A 461 -30.39 -8.28 13.59
C ARG A 461 -30.48 -9.08 14.92
N GLY A 462 -30.88 -8.41 16.00
CA GLY A 462 -31.03 -9.04 17.32
C GLY A 462 -29.73 -9.25 18.10
N LYS A 463 -28.60 -8.74 17.59
CA LYS A 463 -27.27 -8.79 18.21
C LYS A 463 -26.77 -7.40 18.57
N GLN A 464 -25.80 -7.34 19.48
CA GLN A 464 -25.13 -6.11 19.90
C GLN A 464 -23.69 -6.09 19.39
N TYR A 465 -23.25 -4.95 18.88
CA TYR A 465 -21.93 -4.75 18.31
C TYR A 465 -21.25 -3.54 18.96
N THR A 466 -19.93 -3.62 19.14
CA THR A 466 -19.13 -2.49 19.65
C THR A 466 -18.62 -1.67 18.49
N CYS A 467 -18.94 -0.37 18.49
CA CYS A 467 -18.52 0.59 17.49
C CYS A 467 -16.99 0.65 17.41
N PRO A 468 -16.39 0.30 16.25
CA PRO A 468 -14.96 0.46 16.03
C PRO A 468 -14.57 1.93 15.91
N ARG A 469 -13.26 2.15 15.86
CA ARG A 469 -12.69 3.47 15.60
C ARG A 469 -12.87 3.83 14.14
N TYR A 470 -13.05 5.12 13.87
CA TYR A 470 -13.07 5.63 12.49
C TYR A 470 -11.87 5.13 11.67
N VAL A 471 -10.68 5.18 12.27
CA VAL A 471 -9.42 4.83 11.62
C VAL A 471 -9.33 3.36 11.21
N ASP A 472 -10.03 2.46 11.91
CA ASP A 472 -10.06 1.04 11.57
C ASP A 472 -11.08 0.76 10.46
N MET A 473 -12.11 1.60 10.31
CA MET A 473 -13.17 1.44 9.30
C MET A 473 -12.81 2.15 7.99
N CYS A 474 -12.32 3.37 8.10
CA CYS A 474 -12.12 4.32 7.01
C CYS A 474 -10.67 4.83 6.98
N PRO A 475 -9.67 3.93 6.87
CA PRO A 475 -8.28 4.35 7.01
C PRO A 475 -7.80 5.27 5.88
N TYR A 476 -8.25 4.99 4.65
CA TYR A 476 -8.03 5.79 3.44
C TYR A 476 -9.12 5.48 2.40
N LYS A 477 -9.21 6.30 1.34
CA LYS A 477 -10.26 6.18 0.32
C LYS A 477 -10.08 4.93 -0.55
N GLY A 478 -11.16 4.15 -0.70
CA GLY A 478 -11.14 2.90 -1.45
C GLY A 478 -10.45 1.73 -0.72
N ALA A 479 -10.08 1.91 0.56
CA ALA A 479 -9.64 0.80 1.40
C ALA A 479 -10.70 -0.30 1.43
N GLY A 480 -10.29 -1.56 1.36
CA GLY A 480 -11.20 -2.69 1.44
C GLY A 480 -11.01 -3.71 0.34
N TYR A 481 -11.82 -4.77 0.42
CA TYR A 481 -11.85 -5.81 -0.59
C TYR A 481 -12.86 -5.44 -1.69
N THR A 482 -12.41 -5.42 -2.94
CA THR A 482 -13.31 -5.29 -4.10
C THR A 482 -13.43 -6.66 -4.74
N GLN A 483 -14.66 -7.18 -4.85
CA GLN A 483 -14.88 -8.46 -5.50
C GLN A 483 -14.47 -8.36 -6.96
N LYS A 484 -13.77 -9.40 -7.48
CA LYS A 484 -13.42 -9.48 -8.90
C LYS A 484 -14.70 -9.30 -9.72
N SER A 485 -14.82 -8.22 -10.46
CA SER A 485 -15.73 -8.25 -11.60
C SER A 485 -15.13 -9.25 -12.58
N ASN A 486 -15.75 -10.41 -12.72
CA ASN A 486 -15.79 -11.02 -14.04
C ASN A 486 -16.61 -10.05 -14.88
N SER A 487 -15.99 -8.97 -15.36
CA SER A 487 -16.54 -8.18 -16.45
C SER A 487 -16.52 -9.11 -17.66
N VAL A 488 -17.54 -9.96 -17.74
CA VAL A 488 -18.12 -10.31 -19.02
C VAL A 488 -18.54 -8.96 -19.58
N THR A 489 -17.70 -8.39 -20.43
CA THR A 489 -18.13 -7.37 -21.37
C THR A 489 -19.30 -7.97 -22.11
N PHE A 490 -20.52 -7.60 -21.72
CA PHE A 490 -21.65 -7.68 -22.62
C PHE A 490 -21.32 -6.71 -23.75
N ASN A 491 -20.63 -7.21 -24.76
CA ASN A 491 -20.68 -6.63 -26.10
C ASN A 491 -22.14 -6.72 -26.51
N LEU A 492 -22.91 -5.67 -26.18
CA LEU A 492 -24.12 -5.34 -26.92
C LEU A 492 -23.64 -5.00 -28.34
N TYR A 493 -23.50 -6.04 -29.16
CA TYR A 493 -23.54 -5.93 -30.60
C TYR A 493 -24.89 -5.32 -30.94
N ILE A 494 -24.97 -4.00 -30.98
CA ILE A 494 -26.03 -3.31 -31.70
C ILE A 494 -25.64 -3.50 -33.17
N PRO A 495 -26.42 -4.26 -33.97
CA PRO A 495 -26.13 -4.41 -35.38
C PRO A 495 -26.16 -3.02 -36.02
N PHE A 496 -25.18 -2.74 -36.87
CA PHE A 496 -25.04 -1.51 -37.66
C PHE A 496 -26.31 -1.12 -38.48
N ALA A 497 -27.31 -2.01 -38.54
CA ALA A 497 -28.61 -1.75 -39.17
C ALA A 497 -29.54 -0.81 -38.37
N VAL A 498 -29.30 -0.56 -37.07
CA VAL A 498 -30.20 0.29 -36.24
C VAL A 498 -29.73 1.75 -36.15
N LEU A 499 -28.46 2.06 -36.46
CA LEU A 499 -27.96 3.44 -36.50
C LEU A 499 -28.38 4.23 -37.76
N ALA A 500 -28.90 3.55 -38.80
CA ALA A 500 -29.32 4.19 -40.05
C ALA A 500 -30.72 4.82 -39.98
N PHE A 501 -31.52 4.54 -38.94
CA PHE A 501 -32.89 5.05 -38.81
C PHE A 501 -33.02 6.33 -37.97
N LEU A 502 -31.94 6.79 -37.31
CA LEU A 502 -31.95 7.99 -36.46
C LEU A 502 -31.30 9.23 -37.10
N LEU A 503 -30.78 9.12 -38.32
CA LEU A 503 -30.15 10.24 -39.06
C LEU A 503 -31.03 10.86 -40.16
N PHE A 504 -32.30 10.44 -40.29
CA PHE A 504 -33.23 10.97 -41.30
C PHE A 504 -34.35 11.89 -40.77
N CYS A 505 -34.34 12.28 -39.49
CA CYS A 505 -35.34 13.19 -38.90
C CYS A 505 -34.82 14.61 -38.59
N CYS A 506 -33.64 14.99 -39.06
CA CYS A 506 -33.15 16.38 -39.02
C CYS A 506 -32.79 16.85 -40.42
N TRP A 507 -33.76 16.83 -41.34
CA TRP A 507 -33.82 17.70 -42.52
C TRP A 507 -35.24 17.65 -43.11
N MET A 508 -36.14 18.41 -42.49
CA MET A 508 -37.24 19.15 -43.12
C MET A 508 -37.56 20.36 -42.26
#